data_AF-A0A0E4CV13-F1
#
_entry.id   AF-A0A0E4CV13-F1
#
_cell.length_a   1.000
_cell.length_b   1.000
_cell.length_c   1.000
_cell.angle_alpha   90.00
_cell.angle_beta   90.00
_cell.angle_gamma   90.00
#
_symmetry.space_group_name_H-M   'P 1'
#
loop_
_entity.id
_entity.type
_entity.pdbx_description
1 polymer ?
#
loop_
_entity_poly.entity_id
_entity_poly.type
_entity_poly.pdbx_seq_one_letter_code
_entity_poly.pdbx_strand_id
1 'polypeptide(L)'
;MKREELYKEIGLIDENLIEAAGHSMEKRKKSISKKWVVLVACLILYSSTASALLATEYYKNQNAEPYIRYLRAEDMELAPVARYDAEKFLQALKSNNNEHIYIAINRLVECFNDQKLREKALNALQPFLKNDNPKIADSAAFAIDILSKSYRSPYIFKLADGSIMFTLFNNYSDYGSQNVLWRIKDNVLQEYLSFSPPSMYITDIIPSPDKKLVAVMTSSNKSEFVQIMNIEEGRISPELVESARVKYGAQKKLDTWTRPDHENYSYADKVVWKDNDTLEFEGSLAYQDTEIIENVTVAYQFSKKVMEVKGLDSSR
;
A
#
# COMPACT_ATOMS: atom_id res chain seq x y z
N MET A 1 18.88 25.93 -33.32
CA MET A 1 18.60 26.23 -31.91
C MET A 1 19.74 25.64 -31.10
N LYS A 2 20.53 26.47 -30.43
CA LYS A 2 21.80 26.05 -29.81
C LYS A 2 21.51 25.43 -28.44
N ARG A 3 22.28 24.41 -28.08
CA ARG A 3 22.19 23.61 -26.85
C ARG A 3 22.17 24.47 -25.57
N GLU A 4 22.67 25.70 -25.66
CA GLU A 4 22.77 26.70 -24.58
C GLU A 4 21.43 27.38 -24.24
N GLU A 5 20.47 27.48 -25.17
CA GLU A 5 19.14 28.06 -24.86
C GLU A 5 18.24 27.07 -24.09
N LEU A 6 18.44 25.76 -24.31
CA LEU A 6 17.69 24.70 -23.63
C LEU A 6 18.04 24.58 -22.13
N TYR A 7 19.27 24.93 -21.74
CA TYR A 7 19.72 24.88 -20.34
C TYR A 7 19.35 26.11 -19.51
N LYS A 8 18.81 27.17 -20.13
CA LYS A 8 18.29 28.35 -19.41
C LYS A 8 16.83 28.21 -18.98
N GLU A 9 16.05 27.38 -19.68
CA GLU A 9 14.61 27.17 -19.39
C GLU A 9 14.37 26.13 -18.30
N ILE A 10 15.28 25.17 -18.14
CA ILE A 10 15.21 24.15 -17.10
C ILE A 10 16.12 24.59 -15.96
N GLY A 11 15.62 25.55 -15.19
CA GLY A 11 16.35 26.15 -14.08
C GLY A 11 16.95 25.11 -13.14
N LEU A 12 18.27 24.96 -13.19
CA LEU A 12 19.06 24.30 -12.17
C LEU A 12 20.30 25.13 -11.90
N ILE A 13 20.36 25.60 -10.65
CA ILE A 13 21.54 25.55 -9.78
C ILE A 13 22.82 26.14 -10.39
N ASP A 14 23.13 27.32 -9.87
CA ASP A 14 24.32 28.16 -10.05
C ASP A 14 25.64 27.39 -10.24
N GLU A 15 26.34 27.66 -11.36
CA GLU A 15 27.64 27.09 -11.75
C GLU A 15 28.79 27.45 -10.78
N ASN A 16 28.55 28.36 -9.82
CA ASN A 16 29.54 28.69 -8.78
C ASN A 16 29.79 27.55 -7.76
N LEU A 17 28.97 26.49 -7.74
CA LEU A 17 29.16 25.35 -6.82
C LEU A 17 30.09 24.25 -7.36
N ILE A 18 30.43 24.26 -8.65
CA ILE A 18 31.37 23.28 -9.24
C ILE A 18 32.81 23.80 -9.17
N GLU A 19 33.01 25.11 -9.22
CA GLU A 19 34.35 25.71 -9.13
C GLU A 19 34.92 25.74 -7.70
N ALA A 20 34.06 25.65 -6.67
CA ALA A 20 34.48 25.56 -5.27
C ALA A 20 35.00 24.17 -4.84
N ALA A 21 34.82 23.13 -5.66
CA ALA A 21 35.31 21.77 -5.37
C ALA A 21 36.69 21.47 -5.99
N GLY A 22 37.23 22.37 -6.83
CA GLY A 22 38.46 22.13 -7.61
C GLY A 22 39.75 22.69 -7.01
N HIS A 23 39.71 23.54 -5.98
CA HIS A 23 40.93 24.15 -5.44
C HIS A 23 41.00 24.16 -3.91
N SER A 24 42.20 23.82 -3.41
CA SER A 24 42.72 23.93 -2.04
C SER A 24 42.51 22.74 -1.08
N MET A 25 43.28 21.67 -1.32
CA MET A 25 43.97 21.06 -0.18
C MET A 25 45.00 22.06 0.35
N GLU A 26 44.62 22.89 1.31
CA GLU A 26 45.57 23.40 2.30
C GLU A 26 44.87 23.74 3.62
N LYS A 27 45.47 23.24 4.70
CA LYS A 27 44.96 23.21 6.08
C LYS A 27 44.53 24.60 6.58
N ARG A 28 43.29 24.72 7.09
CA ARG A 28 42.94 25.65 8.19
C ARG A 28 41.66 25.24 8.91
N LYS A 29 41.80 24.76 10.16
CA LYS A 29 40.69 24.60 11.12
C LYS A 29 40.10 26.00 11.44
N LYS A 30 38.83 26.24 11.10
CA LYS A 30 38.01 27.30 11.70
C LYS A 30 36.83 26.64 12.40
N SER A 31 36.66 26.93 13.70
CA SER A 31 35.55 26.41 14.49
C SER A 31 34.24 26.98 13.99
N ILE A 32 33.36 26.12 13.49
CA ILE A 32 32.00 26.50 13.14
C ILE A 32 31.22 26.70 14.45
N SER A 33 30.60 27.87 14.60
CA SER A 33 29.81 28.23 15.77
C SER A 33 28.63 27.26 15.95
N LYS A 34 28.42 26.77 17.19
CA LYS A 34 27.32 25.85 17.55
C LYS A 34 25.93 26.35 17.11
N LYS A 35 25.73 27.67 16.96
CA LYS A 35 24.47 28.27 16.48
C LYS A 35 24.17 27.96 15.00
N TRP A 36 25.19 27.84 14.16
CA TRP A 36 25.02 27.52 12.74
C TRP A 36 24.68 26.04 12.51
N VAL A 37 25.24 25.15 13.33
CA VAL A 37 24.93 23.70 13.27
C VAL A 37 23.47 23.44 13.64
N VAL A 38 22.94 24.14 14.64
CA VAL A 38 21.52 24.02 15.05
C VAL A 38 20.58 24.53 13.94
N LEU A 39 20.92 25.65 13.30
CA LEU A 39 20.07 26.24 12.26
C LEU A 39 20.02 25.38 10.98
N VAL A 40 21.16 24.77 10.61
CA VAL A 40 21.24 23.80 9.50
C VAL A 40 20.49 22.51 9.86
N ALA A 41 20.60 22.01 11.09
CA ALA A 41 19.84 20.84 11.53
C ALA A 41 18.33 21.09 11.54
N CYS A 42 17.88 22.28 11.97
CA CYS A 42 16.47 22.68 11.90
C CYS A 42 15.99 22.80 10.46
N LEU A 43 16.78 23.37 9.54
CA LEU A 43 16.43 23.45 8.12
C LEU A 43 16.34 22.07 7.45
N ILE A 44 17.24 21.14 7.80
CA ILE A 44 17.21 19.74 7.31
C ILE A 44 16.00 18.99 7.87
N LEU A 45 15.65 19.21 9.14
CA LEU A 45 14.46 18.60 9.74
C LEU A 45 13.18 19.17 9.10
N TYR A 46 13.10 20.48 8.91
CA TYR A 46 11.94 21.14 8.30
C TYR A 46 11.77 20.77 6.82
N SER A 47 12.88 20.70 6.07
CA SER A 47 12.86 20.22 4.68
C SER A 47 12.52 18.74 4.60
N SER A 48 13.01 17.89 5.52
CA SER A 48 12.64 16.47 5.53
C SER A 48 11.16 16.24 5.83
N THR A 49 10.54 17.03 6.72
CA THR A 49 9.11 16.88 7.04
C THR A 49 8.22 17.48 5.96
N ALA A 50 8.63 18.59 5.35
CA ALA A 50 7.88 19.22 4.26
C ALA A 50 7.99 18.41 2.96
N SER A 51 9.16 17.86 2.64
CA SER A 51 9.35 16.96 1.51
C SER A 51 8.68 15.61 1.73
N ALA A 52 8.67 15.08 2.97
CA ALA A 52 7.90 13.88 3.29
C ALA A 52 6.39 14.13 3.12
N LEU A 53 5.83 15.22 3.69
CA LEU A 53 4.42 15.57 3.53
C LEU A 53 4.04 15.79 2.06
N LEU A 54 4.82 16.58 1.31
CA LEU A 54 4.60 16.84 -0.11
C LEU A 54 4.76 15.58 -0.97
N ALA A 55 5.72 14.71 -0.67
CA ALA A 55 5.84 13.42 -1.34
C ALA A 55 4.64 12.52 -1.00
N THR A 56 4.22 12.47 0.25
CA THR A 56 3.03 11.71 0.67
C THR A 56 1.78 12.21 -0.06
N GLU A 57 1.62 13.52 -0.20
CA GLU A 57 0.49 14.14 -0.90
C GLU A 57 0.57 13.99 -2.42
N TYR A 58 1.79 14.06 -2.99
CA TYR A 58 2.07 13.82 -4.40
C TYR A 58 1.82 12.36 -4.80
N TYR A 59 2.30 11.39 -4.02
CA TYR A 59 2.01 9.96 -4.22
C TYR A 59 0.54 9.64 -3.99
N LYS A 60 -0.13 10.28 -3.01
CA LYS A 60 -1.57 10.15 -2.80
C LYS A 60 -2.39 10.67 -4.00
N ASN A 61 -1.90 11.70 -4.68
CA ASN A 61 -2.53 12.23 -5.90
C ASN A 61 -2.22 11.39 -7.16
N GLN A 62 -1.04 10.77 -7.25
CA GLN A 62 -0.72 9.82 -8.33
C GLN A 62 -1.56 8.53 -8.23
N ASN A 63 -2.02 8.16 -7.04
CA ASN A 63 -2.94 7.03 -6.84
C ASN A 63 -4.35 7.24 -7.42
N ALA A 64 -4.68 8.43 -7.94
CA ALA A 64 -5.94 8.68 -8.64
C ALA A 64 -5.91 8.24 -10.12
N GLU A 65 -4.73 7.93 -10.67
CA GLU A 65 -4.54 7.63 -12.10
C GLU A 65 -5.15 6.32 -12.65
N PRO A 66 -5.46 5.25 -11.88
CA PRO A 66 -6.06 4.05 -12.46
C PRO A 66 -7.50 4.29 -12.96
N TYR A 67 -8.22 5.26 -12.39
CA TYR A 67 -9.61 5.57 -12.73
C TYR A 67 -9.75 6.44 -14.00
N ILE A 68 -8.65 7.00 -14.49
CA ILE A 68 -8.64 8.00 -15.57
C ILE A 68 -8.71 7.36 -16.97
N ARG A 69 -8.39 6.07 -17.12
CA ARG A 69 -8.46 5.40 -18.44
C ARG A 69 -9.86 5.24 -19.02
N TYR A 70 -10.90 5.44 -18.20
CA TYR A 70 -12.30 5.20 -18.61
C TYR A 70 -13.18 6.46 -18.59
N LEU A 71 -12.61 7.64 -18.33
CA LEU A 71 -13.32 8.92 -18.27
C LEU A 71 -12.87 9.83 -19.41
N ARG A 72 -13.80 10.53 -20.07
CA ARG A 72 -13.48 11.40 -21.21
C ARG A 72 -12.76 12.65 -20.73
N ALA A 73 -12.02 13.34 -21.60
CA ALA A 73 -11.30 14.57 -21.24
C ALA A 73 -12.20 15.69 -20.68
N GLU A 74 -13.50 15.63 -20.95
CA GLU A 74 -14.54 16.52 -20.41
C GLU A 74 -14.89 16.19 -18.93
N ASP A 75 -14.60 14.98 -18.47
CA ASP A 75 -14.74 14.51 -17.08
C ASP A 75 -13.47 14.77 -16.25
N MET A 76 -12.38 15.22 -16.90
CA MET A 76 -11.04 15.43 -16.34
C MET A 76 -10.71 16.91 -16.09
N GLU A 77 -11.68 17.73 -15.69
CA GLU A 77 -11.30 18.93 -14.93
C GLU A 77 -10.68 18.43 -13.62
N LEU A 78 -9.37 18.66 -13.46
CA LEU A 78 -8.57 18.36 -12.26
C LEU A 78 -9.10 19.17 -11.06
N ALA A 79 -10.23 18.71 -10.55
CA ALA A 79 -10.92 19.14 -9.35
C ALA A 79 -10.56 18.17 -8.20
N PRO A 80 -10.64 18.60 -6.93
CA PRO A 80 -10.03 17.91 -5.78
C PRO A 80 -10.49 16.46 -5.66
N VAL A 81 -9.65 15.62 -5.02
CA VAL A 81 -9.89 14.20 -4.68
C VAL A 81 -11.39 13.92 -4.63
N ALA A 82 -11.90 13.17 -5.62
CA ALA A 82 -13.32 12.92 -5.76
C ALA A 82 -13.88 12.42 -4.42
N ARG A 83 -14.58 13.31 -3.70
CA ARG A 83 -15.17 12.98 -2.42
C ARG A 83 -16.15 11.86 -2.63
N TYR A 84 -16.17 10.91 -1.69
CA TYR A 84 -17.19 9.87 -1.65
C TYR A 84 -18.58 10.50 -1.82
N ASP A 85 -19.30 10.02 -2.82
CA ASP A 85 -20.65 10.49 -3.16
C ASP A 85 -21.54 9.27 -3.38
N ALA A 86 -22.29 8.92 -2.33
CA ALA A 86 -23.17 7.77 -2.34
C ALA A 86 -24.22 7.84 -3.46
N GLU A 87 -24.69 9.03 -3.84
CA GLU A 87 -25.73 9.16 -4.87
C GLU A 87 -25.19 8.85 -6.27
N LYS A 88 -23.94 9.22 -6.55
CA LYS A 88 -23.28 8.81 -7.80
C LYS A 88 -23.14 7.30 -7.90
N PHE A 89 -22.77 6.62 -6.81
CA PHE A 89 -22.68 5.17 -6.81
C PHE A 89 -24.06 4.49 -6.93
N LEU A 90 -25.08 5.02 -6.24
CA LEU A 90 -26.47 4.55 -6.41
C LEU A 90 -26.97 4.72 -7.85
N GLN A 91 -26.60 5.81 -8.53
CA GLN A 91 -26.92 6.00 -9.94
C GLN A 91 -26.15 5.03 -10.84
N ALA A 92 -24.87 4.78 -10.55
CA ALA A 92 -24.02 3.88 -11.31
C ALA A 92 -24.50 2.41 -11.28
N LEU A 93 -25.28 1.99 -10.27
CA LEU A 93 -25.95 0.69 -10.26
C LEU A 93 -26.88 0.46 -11.47
N LYS A 94 -27.35 1.53 -12.13
CA LYS A 94 -28.19 1.45 -13.34
C LYS A 94 -27.39 1.37 -14.64
N SER A 95 -26.06 1.35 -14.56
CA SER A 95 -25.21 1.24 -15.74
C SER A 95 -25.44 -0.09 -16.45
N ASN A 96 -25.21 -0.12 -17.77
CA ASN A 96 -25.10 -1.36 -18.54
C ASN A 96 -23.67 -1.93 -18.53
N ASN A 97 -22.71 -1.26 -17.88
CA ASN A 97 -21.33 -1.73 -17.72
C ASN A 97 -21.18 -2.47 -16.38
N ASN A 98 -20.91 -3.77 -16.46
CA ASN A 98 -20.68 -4.64 -15.29
C ASN A 98 -19.55 -4.15 -14.37
N GLU A 99 -18.51 -3.52 -14.93
CA GLU A 99 -17.41 -2.99 -14.13
C GLU A 99 -17.84 -1.78 -13.30
N HIS A 100 -18.62 -0.87 -13.89
CA HIS A 100 -19.18 0.27 -13.16
C HIS A 100 -20.12 -0.19 -12.04
N ILE A 101 -20.95 -1.21 -12.30
CA ILE A 101 -21.84 -1.80 -11.29
C ILE A 101 -21.00 -2.40 -10.16
N TYR A 102 -19.98 -3.19 -10.49
CA TYR A 102 -19.09 -3.81 -9.51
C TYR A 102 -18.41 -2.77 -8.62
N ILE A 103 -17.84 -1.71 -9.21
CA ILE A 103 -17.21 -0.61 -8.46
C ILE A 103 -18.25 0.07 -7.57
N ALA A 104 -19.42 0.42 -8.11
CA ALA A 104 -20.48 1.07 -7.35
C ALA A 104 -20.92 0.26 -6.12
N ILE A 105 -21.13 -1.05 -6.28
CA ILE A 105 -21.52 -1.94 -5.18
C ILE A 105 -20.48 -1.90 -4.05
N ASN A 106 -19.19 -2.05 -4.39
CA ASN A 106 -18.13 -2.06 -3.39
C ASN A 106 -17.98 -0.70 -2.68
N ARG A 107 -18.02 0.40 -3.44
CA ARG A 107 -17.93 1.76 -2.91
C ARG A 107 -19.14 2.14 -2.04
N LEU A 108 -20.33 1.56 -2.29
CA LEU A 108 -21.50 1.82 -1.44
C LEU A 108 -21.30 1.39 0.02
N VAL A 109 -20.33 0.53 0.33
CA VAL A 109 -19.99 0.19 1.72
C VAL A 109 -19.59 1.42 2.55
N GLU A 110 -18.99 2.44 1.93
CA GLU A 110 -18.54 3.67 2.61
C GLU A 110 -19.68 4.49 3.22
N CYS A 111 -20.95 4.27 2.84
CA CYS A 111 -22.09 4.92 3.50
C CYS A 111 -22.41 4.33 4.88
N PHE A 112 -21.67 3.33 5.36
CA PHE A 112 -21.93 2.60 6.60
C PHE A 112 -22.24 3.50 7.83
N ASN A 113 -21.55 4.64 7.92
CA ASN A 113 -21.68 5.58 9.04
C ASN A 113 -22.95 6.44 8.97
N ASP A 114 -23.54 6.64 7.79
CA ASP A 114 -24.79 7.38 7.62
C ASP A 114 -25.96 6.38 7.58
N GLN A 115 -26.82 6.43 8.60
CA GLN A 115 -27.94 5.50 8.69
C GLN A 115 -28.91 5.59 7.49
N LYS A 116 -29.23 6.81 7.03
CA LYS A 116 -30.19 6.99 5.93
C LYS A 116 -29.62 6.48 4.62
N LEU A 117 -28.36 6.80 4.33
CA LEU A 117 -27.68 6.31 3.14
C LEU A 117 -27.45 4.80 3.20
N ARG A 118 -27.11 4.24 4.36
CA ARG A 118 -26.96 2.80 4.57
C ARG A 118 -28.24 2.03 4.29
N GLU A 119 -29.37 2.49 4.80
CA GLU A 119 -30.69 1.87 4.52
C GLU A 119 -31.04 1.96 3.03
N LYS A 120 -30.76 3.09 2.39
CA LYS A 120 -30.96 3.28 0.95
C LYS A 120 -30.09 2.33 0.11
N ALA A 121 -28.80 2.23 0.45
CA ALA A 121 -27.86 1.33 -0.21
C ALA A 121 -28.27 -0.13 -0.02
N LEU A 122 -28.64 -0.55 1.19
CA LEU A 122 -29.11 -1.91 1.46
C LEU A 122 -30.27 -2.31 0.54
N ASN A 123 -31.28 -1.45 0.40
CA ASN A 123 -32.42 -1.72 -0.48
C ASN A 123 -32.02 -1.78 -1.95
N ALA A 124 -31.13 -0.88 -2.39
CA ALA A 124 -30.65 -0.82 -3.77
C ALA A 124 -29.80 -2.02 -4.17
N LEU A 125 -29.09 -2.64 -3.21
CA LEU A 125 -28.19 -3.77 -3.44
C LEU A 125 -28.92 -5.13 -3.49
N GLN A 126 -30.09 -5.28 -2.85
CA GLN A 126 -30.82 -6.56 -2.80
C GLN A 126 -31.02 -7.25 -4.17
N PRO A 127 -31.39 -6.54 -5.27
CA PRO A 127 -31.60 -7.17 -6.57
C PRO A 127 -30.32 -7.82 -7.14
N PHE A 128 -29.14 -7.34 -6.75
CA PHE A 128 -27.86 -7.82 -7.27
C PHE A 128 -27.44 -9.17 -6.67
N LEU A 129 -28.05 -9.62 -5.58
CA LEU A 129 -27.79 -10.95 -4.99
C LEU A 129 -28.09 -12.12 -5.94
N LYS A 130 -28.96 -11.90 -6.94
CA LYS A 130 -29.34 -12.91 -7.94
C LYS A 130 -28.87 -12.52 -9.35
N ASN A 131 -27.82 -11.71 -9.45
CA ASN A 131 -27.28 -11.30 -10.74
C ASN A 131 -26.62 -12.49 -11.47
N ASP A 132 -26.81 -12.56 -12.79
CA ASP A 132 -26.20 -13.61 -13.62
C ASP A 132 -24.67 -13.55 -13.65
N ASN A 133 -24.08 -12.38 -13.36
CA ASN A 133 -22.65 -12.21 -13.19
C ASN A 133 -22.25 -12.54 -11.74
N PRO A 134 -21.53 -13.65 -11.48
CA PRO A 134 -21.17 -14.07 -10.13
C PRO A 134 -20.37 -13.02 -9.37
N LYS A 135 -19.49 -12.28 -10.06
CA LYS A 135 -18.68 -11.23 -9.46
C LYS A 135 -19.52 -10.09 -8.88
N ILE A 136 -20.62 -9.74 -9.55
CA ILE A 136 -21.57 -8.72 -9.09
C ILE A 136 -22.42 -9.27 -7.93
N ALA A 137 -22.83 -10.54 -8.01
CA ALA A 137 -23.58 -11.19 -6.93
C ALA A 137 -22.75 -11.31 -5.64
N ASP A 138 -21.49 -11.73 -5.77
CA ASP A 138 -20.56 -11.87 -4.65
C ASP A 138 -20.22 -10.53 -4.02
N SER A 139 -19.98 -9.48 -4.82
CA SER A 139 -19.75 -8.13 -4.28
C SER A 139 -20.98 -7.57 -3.60
N ALA A 140 -22.19 -7.83 -4.13
CA ALA A 140 -23.44 -7.41 -3.49
C ALA A 140 -23.64 -8.14 -2.16
N ALA A 141 -23.40 -9.44 -2.11
CA ALA A 141 -23.47 -10.23 -0.89
C ALA A 141 -22.49 -9.71 0.18
N PHE A 142 -21.25 -9.44 -0.21
CA PHE A 142 -20.24 -8.85 0.67
C PHE A 142 -20.66 -7.46 1.19
N ALA A 143 -21.07 -6.55 0.29
CA ALA A 143 -21.47 -5.20 0.67
C ALA A 143 -22.69 -5.20 1.61
N ILE A 144 -23.68 -6.05 1.33
CA ILE A 144 -24.86 -6.22 2.20
C ILE A 144 -24.44 -6.79 3.56
N ASP A 145 -23.53 -7.76 3.61
CA ASP A 145 -23.05 -8.35 4.87
C ASP A 145 -22.39 -7.32 5.79
N ILE A 146 -21.65 -6.36 5.22
CA ILE A 146 -21.09 -5.21 5.95
C ILE A 146 -22.18 -4.22 6.37
N LEU A 147 -22.99 -3.74 5.42
CA LEU A 147 -23.99 -2.69 5.67
C LEU A 147 -25.11 -3.15 6.62
N SER A 148 -25.45 -4.43 6.61
CA SER A 148 -26.42 -5.05 7.54
C SER A 148 -25.81 -5.46 8.88
N LYS A 149 -24.48 -5.34 9.02
CA LYS A 149 -23.70 -5.71 10.22
C LYS A 149 -23.79 -7.19 10.58
N SER A 150 -24.04 -8.07 9.61
CA SER A 150 -24.05 -9.51 9.86
C SER A 150 -22.65 -10.11 9.96
N TYR A 151 -21.67 -9.54 9.24
CA TYR A 151 -20.25 -9.91 9.32
C TYR A 151 -20.01 -11.43 9.24
N ARG A 152 -20.61 -12.08 8.24
CA ARG A 152 -20.59 -13.51 7.99
C ARG A 152 -19.66 -13.90 6.83
N SER A 153 -19.27 -12.95 5.99
CA SER A 153 -18.40 -13.20 4.85
C SER A 153 -17.04 -13.74 5.29
N PRO A 154 -16.45 -14.71 4.54
CA PRO A 154 -15.11 -15.20 4.82
C PRO A 154 -14.02 -14.13 4.61
N TYR A 155 -14.32 -13.05 3.90
CA TYR A 155 -13.42 -11.93 3.66
C TYR A 155 -13.46 -10.87 4.77
N ILE A 156 -14.06 -11.19 5.92
CA ILE A 156 -14.19 -10.33 7.08
C ILE A 156 -13.46 -10.93 8.27
N PHE A 157 -12.48 -10.18 8.76
CA PHE A 157 -11.57 -10.64 9.80
C PHE A 157 -11.87 -9.93 11.12
N LYS A 158 -12.29 -10.69 12.14
CA LYS A 158 -12.58 -10.18 13.49
C LYS A 158 -11.32 -10.27 14.33
N LEU A 159 -10.88 -9.15 14.87
CA LEU A 159 -9.67 -9.04 15.70
C LEU A 159 -9.98 -9.14 17.19
N ALA A 160 -8.95 -9.41 18.00
CA ALA A 160 -9.05 -9.57 19.45
C ALA A 160 -9.53 -8.31 20.17
N ASP A 161 -9.17 -7.14 19.65
CA ASP A 161 -9.60 -5.84 20.16
C ASP A 161 -11.07 -5.54 19.81
N GLY A 162 -11.79 -6.44 19.12
CA GLY A 162 -13.16 -6.25 18.65
C GLY A 162 -13.29 -5.45 17.35
N SER A 163 -12.18 -5.11 16.70
CA SER A 163 -12.19 -4.53 15.36
C SER A 163 -12.59 -5.57 14.32
N ILE A 164 -13.16 -5.07 13.23
CA ILE A 164 -13.47 -5.86 12.04
C ILE A 164 -12.67 -5.26 10.88
N MET A 165 -11.87 -6.09 10.21
CA MET A 165 -10.96 -5.70 9.14
C MET A 165 -11.35 -6.39 7.83
N PHE A 166 -11.24 -5.67 6.72
CA PHE A 166 -11.51 -6.19 5.37
C PHE A 166 -10.97 -5.25 4.29
N THR A 167 -10.97 -5.73 3.05
CA THR A 167 -10.87 -4.90 1.84
C THR A 167 -12.19 -4.93 1.08
N LEU A 168 -12.49 -3.87 0.32
CA LEU A 168 -13.73 -3.81 -0.46
C LEU A 168 -13.66 -4.66 -1.72
N PHE A 169 -12.50 -4.71 -2.37
CA PHE A 169 -12.33 -5.33 -3.68
C PHE A 169 -11.71 -6.71 -3.54
N ASN A 170 -12.49 -7.67 -3.04
CA ASN A 170 -12.05 -9.06 -2.91
C ASN A 170 -11.95 -9.73 -4.28
N ASN A 171 -10.89 -10.52 -4.50
CA ASN A 171 -10.63 -11.32 -5.70
C ASN A 171 -10.48 -10.53 -7.02
N TYR A 172 -10.14 -9.24 -6.97
CA TYR A 172 -9.96 -8.44 -8.17
C TYR A 172 -8.51 -7.99 -8.35
N SER A 173 -7.85 -8.60 -9.33
CA SER A 173 -6.47 -8.29 -9.76
C SER A 173 -6.41 -7.18 -10.82
N ASP A 174 -7.55 -6.78 -11.39
CA ASP A 174 -7.55 -5.76 -12.44
C ASP A 174 -7.58 -4.37 -11.80
N TYR A 175 -6.51 -3.62 -12.02
CA TYR A 175 -6.32 -2.18 -11.82
C TYR A 175 -7.59 -1.43 -11.36
N GLY A 176 -7.71 -1.14 -10.05
CA GLY A 176 -8.81 -0.30 -9.56
C GLY A 176 -9.35 -0.62 -8.18
N SER A 177 -8.80 -1.61 -7.47
CA SER A 177 -9.04 -1.71 -6.03
C SER A 177 -8.41 -0.49 -5.35
N GLN A 178 -9.22 0.27 -4.62
CA GLN A 178 -8.62 1.17 -3.63
C GLN A 178 -7.89 0.25 -2.66
N ASN A 179 -6.57 0.37 -2.59
CA ASN A 179 -5.71 -0.48 -1.76
C ASN A 179 -5.82 -0.07 -0.31
N VAL A 180 -7.03 -0.20 0.20
CA VAL A 180 -7.44 0.35 1.47
C VAL A 180 -7.86 -0.81 2.34
N LEU A 181 -7.17 -0.91 3.45
CA LEU A 181 -7.58 -1.73 4.55
C LEU A 181 -8.62 -0.94 5.36
N TRP A 182 -9.84 -1.45 5.40
CA TRP A 182 -10.95 -0.85 6.12
C TRP A 182 -11.08 -1.45 7.51
N ARG A 183 -11.47 -0.61 8.47
CA ARG A 183 -11.74 -1.02 9.86
C ARG A 183 -13.13 -0.58 10.27
N ILE A 184 -13.89 -1.49 10.87
CA ILE A 184 -15.05 -1.14 11.70
C ILE A 184 -14.67 -1.36 13.16
N LYS A 185 -14.78 -0.31 13.97
CA LYS A 185 -14.59 -0.37 15.42
C LYS A 185 -15.64 0.51 16.08
N ASP A 186 -16.25 0.01 17.16
CA ASP A 186 -17.32 0.71 17.89
C ASP A 186 -18.45 1.22 16.98
N ASN A 187 -18.79 0.40 15.98
CA ASN A 187 -19.81 0.68 14.97
C ASN A 187 -19.52 1.91 14.07
N VAL A 188 -18.24 2.25 13.88
CA VAL A 188 -17.78 3.27 12.94
C VAL A 188 -16.84 2.63 11.92
N LEU A 189 -17.16 2.80 10.63
CA LEU A 189 -16.30 2.45 9.51
C LEU A 189 -15.29 3.56 9.27
N GLN A 190 -14.03 3.20 9.09
CA GLN A 190 -12.98 4.13 8.68
C GLN A 190 -11.95 3.43 7.77
N GLU A 191 -11.33 4.24 6.90
CA GLU A 191 -10.07 3.87 6.27
C GLU A 191 -9.02 3.72 7.39
N TYR A 192 -8.43 2.53 7.50
CA TYR A 192 -7.38 2.28 8.49
C TYR A 192 -6.00 2.54 7.90
N LEU A 193 -5.72 1.96 6.73
CA LEU A 193 -4.47 2.17 6.01
C LEU A 193 -4.74 2.11 4.51
N SER A 194 -4.17 3.07 3.78
CA SER A 194 -4.13 3.06 2.32
C SER A 194 -2.69 2.78 1.86
N PHE A 195 -2.53 1.78 1.00
CA PHE A 195 -1.25 1.40 0.43
C PHE A 195 -0.98 2.21 -0.85
N SER A 196 0.28 2.56 -1.03
CA SER A 196 0.79 3.24 -2.22
C SER A 196 1.70 2.31 -3.02
N PRO A 197 1.97 2.64 -4.30
CA PRO A 197 3.01 1.97 -5.06
C PRO A 197 4.32 1.83 -4.26
N PRO A 198 4.98 0.67 -4.34
CA PRO A 198 4.68 -0.45 -5.24
C PRO A 198 3.59 -1.43 -4.73
N SER A 199 3.07 -1.27 -3.51
CA SER A 199 1.97 -2.09 -2.95
C SER A 199 0.62 -1.73 -3.59
N MET A 200 0.36 -2.28 -4.78
CA MET A 200 -0.74 -1.88 -5.66
C MET A 200 -2.05 -2.65 -5.48
N TYR A 201 -2.10 -3.76 -4.76
CA TYR A 201 -3.35 -4.44 -4.41
C TYR A 201 -3.18 -5.36 -3.21
N ILE A 202 -4.17 -5.39 -2.32
CA ILE A 202 -4.21 -6.33 -1.19
C ILE A 202 -4.64 -7.69 -1.74
N THR A 203 -3.80 -8.71 -1.55
CA THR A 203 -4.06 -10.08 -2.01
C THR A 203 -4.59 -10.96 -0.88
N ASP A 204 -4.13 -10.74 0.35
CA ASP A 204 -4.56 -11.52 1.49
C ASP A 204 -4.49 -10.72 2.81
N ILE A 205 -5.31 -11.12 3.77
CA ILE A 205 -5.35 -10.61 5.14
C ILE A 205 -5.43 -11.82 6.06
N ILE A 206 -4.37 -12.05 6.83
CA ILE A 206 -4.19 -13.28 7.62
C ILE A 206 -4.05 -12.90 9.09
N PRO A 207 -5.13 -13.00 9.90
CA PRO A 207 -5.03 -12.81 11.34
C PRO A 207 -4.17 -13.88 12.00
N SER A 208 -3.41 -13.48 13.01
CA SER A 208 -2.75 -14.40 13.94
C SER A 208 -3.78 -15.27 14.70
N PRO A 209 -3.37 -16.42 15.26
CA PRO A 209 -4.30 -17.33 15.94
C PRO A 209 -5.03 -16.69 17.13
N ASP A 210 -4.37 -15.81 17.89
CA ASP A 210 -5.01 -15.02 18.95
C ASP A 210 -5.69 -13.74 18.46
N LYS A 211 -5.57 -13.44 17.16
CA LYS A 211 -6.20 -12.33 16.44
C LYS A 211 -5.73 -10.94 16.90
N LYS A 212 -4.57 -10.84 17.56
CA LYS A 212 -3.99 -9.54 17.95
C LYS A 212 -3.15 -8.92 16.84
N LEU A 213 -2.45 -9.76 16.08
CA LEU A 213 -1.69 -9.36 14.90
C LEU A 213 -2.45 -9.74 13.63
N VAL A 214 -2.22 -8.99 12.56
CA VAL A 214 -2.69 -9.30 11.21
C VAL A 214 -1.55 -9.15 10.22
N ALA A 215 -1.31 -10.18 9.41
CA ALA A 215 -0.43 -10.08 8.25
C ALA A 215 -1.27 -9.59 7.06
N VAL A 216 -0.78 -8.61 6.33
CA VAL A 216 -1.41 -8.09 5.12
C VAL A 216 -0.44 -8.32 3.99
N MET A 217 -0.90 -9.06 2.99
CA MET A 217 -0.17 -9.28 1.75
C MET A 217 -0.65 -8.28 0.72
N THR A 218 0.31 -7.64 0.06
CA THR A 218 0.04 -6.79 -1.09
C THR A 218 0.93 -7.18 -2.24
N SER A 219 0.53 -6.88 -3.45
CA SER A 219 1.33 -7.16 -4.63
C SER A 219 1.31 -6.00 -5.60
N SER A 220 2.31 -6.01 -6.48
CA SER A 220 2.38 -5.26 -7.72
C SER A 220 2.33 -6.25 -8.88
N ASN A 221 2.41 -5.75 -10.12
CA ASN A 221 2.59 -6.61 -11.29
C ASN A 221 3.92 -7.39 -11.30
N LYS A 222 4.86 -7.04 -10.41
CA LYS A 222 6.24 -7.53 -10.42
C LYS A 222 6.67 -8.16 -9.09
N SER A 223 6.10 -7.73 -7.97
CA SER A 223 6.61 -8.05 -6.64
C SER A 223 5.47 -8.32 -5.66
N GLU A 224 5.76 -9.08 -4.61
CA GLU A 224 4.87 -9.25 -3.47
C GLU A 224 5.49 -8.68 -2.21
N PHE A 225 4.63 -8.23 -1.32
CA PHE A 225 5.00 -7.54 -0.09
C PHE A 225 4.19 -8.10 1.06
N VAL A 226 4.83 -8.25 2.21
CA VAL A 226 4.19 -8.75 3.43
C VAL A 226 4.50 -7.78 4.57
N GLN A 227 3.45 -7.36 5.28
CA GLN A 227 3.57 -6.55 6.49
C GLN A 227 2.71 -7.12 7.61
N ILE A 228 3.18 -7.01 8.85
CA ILE A 228 2.41 -7.38 10.04
C ILE A 228 2.00 -6.11 10.77
N MET A 229 0.75 -6.07 11.22
CA MET A 229 0.19 -4.96 11.97
C MET A 229 -0.36 -5.45 13.31
N ASN A 230 -0.04 -4.72 14.37
CA ASN A 230 -0.78 -4.72 15.62
C ASN A 230 -1.71 -3.49 15.61
N ILE A 231 -3.00 -3.74 15.40
CA ILE A 231 -4.01 -2.68 15.23
C ILE A 231 -4.32 -1.96 16.54
N GLU A 232 -4.26 -2.67 17.67
CA GLU A 232 -4.53 -2.12 19.00
C GLU A 232 -3.40 -1.19 19.45
N GLU A 233 -2.15 -1.61 19.26
CA GLU A 233 -0.96 -0.85 19.64
C GLU A 233 -0.50 0.15 18.57
N GLY A 234 -1.11 0.13 17.38
CA GLY A 234 -0.72 0.99 16.25
C GLY A 234 0.71 0.73 15.75
N ARG A 235 1.18 -0.52 15.82
CA ARG A 235 2.53 -0.92 15.40
C ARG A 235 2.49 -1.68 14.09
N ILE A 236 3.44 -1.41 13.20
CA ILE A 236 3.58 -2.06 11.90
C ILE A 236 5.02 -2.55 11.76
N SER A 237 5.21 -3.75 11.22
CA SER A 237 6.54 -4.29 10.90
C SER A 237 7.14 -3.54 9.69
N PRO A 238 8.45 -3.67 9.46
CA PRO A 238 8.99 -3.44 8.12
C PRO A 238 8.28 -4.33 7.08
N GLU A 239 8.40 -3.97 5.81
CA GLU A 239 8.05 -4.88 4.71
C GLU A 239 9.02 -6.07 4.73
N LEU A 240 8.48 -7.29 4.81
CA LEU A 240 9.24 -8.49 5.16
C LEU A 240 9.97 -9.11 3.97
N VAL A 241 9.49 -8.99 2.74
CA VAL A 241 10.10 -9.58 1.55
C VAL A 241 11.41 -8.89 1.20
N GLU A 242 11.41 -7.56 1.09
CA GLU A 242 12.60 -6.74 0.87
C GLU A 242 13.56 -6.86 2.05
N SER A 243 13.06 -6.88 3.28
CA SER A 243 13.90 -7.09 4.47
C SER A 243 14.61 -8.44 4.42
N ALA A 244 13.92 -9.51 3.97
CA ALA A 244 14.51 -10.83 3.79
C ALA A 244 15.55 -10.83 2.66
N ARG A 245 15.24 -10.19 1.52
CA ARG A 245 16.15 -9.98 0.39
C ARG A 245 17.45 -9.33 0.81
N VAL A 246 17.38 -8.19 1.50
CA VAL A 246 18.56 -7.47 1.98
C VAL A 246 19.36 -8.33 2.96
N LYS A 247 18.69 -9.00 3.91
CA LYS A 247 19.35 -9.82 4.92
C LYS A 247 20.07 -11.02 4.31
N TYR A 248 19.41 -11.78 3.44
CA TYR A 248 19.97 -12.97 2.83
C TYR A 248 21.04 -12.64 1.78
N GLY A 249 20.81 -11.61 0.96
CA GLY A 249 21.81 -11.09 0.03
C GLY A 249 23.11 -10.69 0.74
N ALA A 250 23.01 -10.01 1.88
CA ALA A 250 24.19 -9.67 2.70
C ALA A 250 24.94 -10.92 3.22
N GLN A 251 24.22 -11.97 3.64
CA GLN A 251 24.82 -13.24 4.06
C GLN A 251 25.57 -13.93 2.92
N LYS A 252 25.06 -13.82 1.69
CA LYS A 252 25.63 -14.41 0.46
C LYS A 252 26.61 -13.49 -0.27
N LYS A 253 26.81 -12.26 0.20
CA LYS A 253 27.61 -11.20 -0.45
C LYS A 253 27.10 -10.86 -1.86
N LEU A 254 25.79 -10.90 -2.06
CA LEU A 254 25.11 -10.46 -3.28
C LEU A 254 24.87 -8.95 -3.25
N ASP A 255 24.71 -8.36 -4.42
CA ASP A 255 24.27 -6.97 -4.53
C ASP A 255 22.78 -6.87 -4.16
N THR A 256 22.49 -6.02 -3.17
CA THR A 256 21.14 -5.78 -2.66
C THR A 256 20.58 -4.44 -3.13
N TRP A 257 21.13 -3.86 -4.20
CA TRP A 257 20.64 -2.61 -4.78
C TRP A 257 19.12 -2.61 -4.93
N THR A 258 18.49 -1.51 -4.52
CA THR A 258 17.04 -1.31 -4.57
C THR A 258 16.72 -0.40 -5.74
N ARG A 259 15.76 -0.80 -6.56
CA ARG A 259 15.32 -0.03 -7.72
C ARG A 259 14.62 1.27 -7.29
N PRO A 260 14.64 2.33 -8.13
CA PRO A 260 13.93 3.57 -7.83
C PRO A 260 12.40 3.42 -7.75
N ASP A 261 11.83 2.43 -8.43
CA ASP A 261 10.40 2.11 -8.37
C ASP A 261 10.02 1.26 -7.15
N HIS A 262 10.99 0.92 -6.29
CA HIS A 262 10.84 0.06 -5.11
C HIS A 262 10.31 -1.35 -5.41
N GLU A 263 10.23 -1.73 -6.69
CA GLU A 263 9.98 -3.10 -7.13
C GLU A 263 11.22 -3.96 -6.90
N ASN A 264 11.02 -5.22 -6.53
CA ASN A 264 12.12 -6.12 -6.21
C ASN A 264 12.03 -7.51 -6.88
N TYR A 265 10.99 -7.76 -7.68
CA TYR A 265 10.76 -9.05 -8.37
C TYR A 265 10.81 -10.26 -7.45
N SER A 266 10.53 -10.04 -6.17
CA SER A 266 10.56 -11.05 -5.13
C SER A 266 9.14 -11.38 -4.70
N TYR A 267 8.92 -12.63 -4.31
CA TYR A 267 7.61 -13.20 -4.06
C TYR A 267 7.56 -13.90 -2.70
N ALA A 268 6.37 -13.99 -2.11
CA ALA A 268 6.11 -14.66 -0.85
C ALA A 268 4.93 -15.64 -1.01
N ASP A 269 5.23 -16.92 -0.83
CA ASP A 269 4.26 -18.01 -0.89
C ASP A 269 4.10 -18.67 0.49
N LYS A 270 2.99 -19.38 0.68
CA LYS A 270 2.68 -20.16 1.90
C LYS A 270 2.82 -19.36 3.19
N VAL A 271 2.36 -18.11 3.18
CA VAL A 271 2.38 -17.23 4.33
C VAL A 271 1.47 -17.79 5.44
N VAL A 272 2.06 -18.10 6.60
CA VAL A 272 1.34 -18.75 7.71
C VAL A 272 1.88 -18.31 9.06
N TRP A 273 0.98 -18.13 10.02
CA TRP A 273 1.35 -17.96 11.43
C TRP A 273 1.77 -19.29 12.05
N LYS A 274 2.98 -19.38 12.60
CA LYS A 274 3.43 -20.55 13.38
C LYS A 274 2.90 -20.54 14.81
N ASP A 275 2.78 -19.34 15.34
CA ASP A 275 2.24 -19.05 16.67
C ASP A 275 1.63 -17.64 16.64
N ASN A 276 1.34 -17.07 17.81
CA ASN A 276 0.70 -15.75 17.92
C ASN A 276 1.60 -14.56 17.53
N ASP A 277 2.90 -14.77 17.32
CA ASP A 277 3.91 -13.71 17.19
C ASP A 277 4.86 -13.94 15.99
N THR A 278 4.92 -15.16 15.46
CA THR A 278 5.84 -15.56 14.41
C THR A 278 5.11 -15.88 13.11
N LEU A 279 5.38 -15.09 12.07
CA LEU A 279 4.93 -15.35 10.70
C LEU A 279 6.04 -16.04 9.91
N GLU A 280 5.71 -17.12 9.19
CA GLU A 280 6.62 -17.82 8.29
C GLU A 280 6.09 -17.76 6.85
N PHE A 281 6.99 -17.67 5.88
CA PHE A 281 6.66 -17.83 4.46
C PHE A 281 7.84 -18.40 3.67
N GLU A 282 7.54 -19.00 2.52
CA GLU A 282 8.54 -19.34 1.50
C GLU A 282 8.74 -18.12 0.60
N GLY A 283 9.99 -17.70 0.39
CA GLY A 283 10.33 -16.54 -0.41
C GLY A 283 11.09 -16.92 -1.66
N SER A 284 10.78 -16.29 -2.80
CA SER A 284 11.63 -16.28 -3.99
C SER A 284 12.27 -14.90 -4.08
N LEU A 285 13.57 -14.80 -3.79
CA LEU A 285 14.27 -13.52 -3.65
C LEU A 285 15.13 -13.26 -4.89
N ALA A 286 14.85 -12.18 -5.61
CA ALA A 286 15.55 -11.81 -6.83
C ALA A 286 16.69 -10.81 -6.57
N TYR A 287 17.82 -11.04 -7.23
CA TYR A 287 19.00 -10.18 -7.24
C TYR A 287 19.45 -9.93 -8.68
N GLN A 288 20.18 -8.84 -8.91
CA GLN A 288 20.75 -8.49 -10.21
C GLN A 288 19.69 -8.53 -11.33
N ASP A 289 18.59 -7.79 -11.14
CA ASP A 289 17.46 -7.75 -12.10
C ASP A 289 16.98 -9.14 -12.54
N THR A 290 16.80 -10.05 -11.59
CA THR A 290 16.31 -11.44 -11.76
C THR A 290 17.31 -12.45 -12.35
N GLU A 291 18.56 -12.06 -12.57
CA GLU A 291 19.62 -13.00 -12.98
C GLU A 291 19.87 -14.09 -11.92
N ILE A 292 19.72 -13.74 -10.65
CA ILE A 292 19.85 -14.66 -9.52
C ILE A 292 18.52 -14.71 -8.77
N ILE A 293 18.00 -15.92 -8.59
CA ILE A 293 16.82 -16.20 -7.78
C ILE A 293 17.20 -17.19 -6.68
N GLU A 294 17.01 -16.79 -5.44
CA GLU A 294 17.27 -17.63 -4.27
C GLU A 294 15.95 -17.94 -3.55
N ASN A 295 15.63 -19.23 -3.45
CA ASN A 295 14.47 -19.69 -2.70
C ASN A 295 14.85 -19.82 -1.22
N VAL A 296 14.03 -19.27 -0.34
CA VAL A 296 14.29 -19.22 1.10
C VAL A 296 13.06 -19.56 1.92
N THR A 297 13.27 -19.91 3.18
CA THR A 297 12.25 -19.80 4.23
C THR A 297 12.55 -18.57 5.08
N VAL A 298 11.54 -17.73 5.27
CA VAL A 298 11.60 -16.54 6.12
C VAL A 298 10.72 -16.76 7.33
N ALA A 299 11.24 -16.50 8.53
CA ALA A 299 10.46 -16.45 9.76
C ALA A 299 10.68 -15.10 10.43
N TYR A 300 9.61 -14.39 10.78
CA TYR A 300 9.67 -13.09 11.42
C TYR A 300 8.91 -13.10 12.74
N GLN A 301 9.62 -12.84 13.84
CA GLN A 301 9.05 -12.68 15.17
C GLN A 301 8.75 -11.20 15.44
N PHE A 302 7.46 -10.85 15.50
CA PHE A 302 7.00 -9.47 15.56
C PHE A 302 7.44 -8.73 16.83
N SER A 303 7.21 -9.32 18.00
CA SER A 303 7.53 -8.70 19.30
C SER A 303 9.03 -8.37 19.46
N LYS A 304 9.89 -9.25 18.97
CA LYS A 304 11.36 -9.10 19.08
C LYS A 304 11.98 -8.40 17.88
N LYS A 305 11.23 -8.22 16.78
CA LYS A 305 11.72 -7.67 15.51
C LYS A 305 12.89 -8.48 14.95
N VAL A 306 12.84 -9.81 15.13
CA VAL A 306 13.89 -10.72 14.68
C VAL A 306 13.41 -11.44 13.43
N MET A 307 14.20 -11.37 12.38
CA MET A 307 13.99 -12.12 11.14
C MET A 307 15.02 -13.23 11.03
N GLU A 308 14.61 -14.45 10.70
CA GLU A 308 15.46 -15.52 10.23
C GLU A 308 15.21 -15.75 8.74
N VAL A 309 16.28 -15.93 7.97
CA VAL A 309 16.19 -16.27 6.54
C VAL A 309 17.15 -17.42 6.28
N LYS A 310 16.65 -18.51 5.70
CA LYS A 310 17.41 -19.73 5.43
C LYS A 310 17.17 -20.15 3.98
N GLY A 311 18.22 -20.53 3.25
CA GLY A 311 18.08 -21.07 1.90
C GLY A 311 17.29 -22.37 1.92
N LEU A 312 16.41 -22.55 0.94
CA LEU A 312 15.79 -23.85 0.65
C LEU A 312 16.81 -24.66 -0.15
N ASP A 313 17.38 -25.71 0.46
CA ASP A 313 18.26 -26.62 -0.27
C ASP A 313 17.49 -27.22 -1.46
N SER A 314 18.11 -27.21 -2.64
CA SER A 314 17.56 -27.66 -3.93
C SER A 314 17.38 -29.18 -4.03
N SER A 315 17.23 -29.88 -2.90
CA SER A 315 17.12 -31.34 -2.78
C SER A 315 15.72 -31.81 -2.38
N ARG A 316 14.68 -31.20 -2.97
CA ARG A 316 13.32 -31.74 -2.99
C ARG A 316 12.85 -31.93 -4.43
#